data_AF-A0A132A2X1-F1
#
_entry.id   AF-A0A132A2X1-F1
#
_cell.length_a   1.000
_cell.length_b   1.000
_cell.length_c   1.000
_cell.angle_alpha   90.00
_cell.angle_beta   90.00
_cell.angle_gamma   90.00
#
_symmetry.space_group_name_H-M   'P 1'
#
loop_
_entity.id
_entity.type
_entity.pdbx_description
1 polymer ?
#
loop_
_entity_poly.entity_id
_entity_poly.type
_entity_poly.pdbx_seq_one_letter_code
_entity_poly.pdbx_strand_id
1 'polypeptide(L)'
;MDLLVKPMQRLTKYSLLLKAILKKTDDSKHQESLMRMEQCVERFVMAVNASMFRQQEHERLSAVVTRIESYDAIDCNNEEAEKFLKDYLYLDLMQSMPGCEPQKIRHLYLEDTLKLKDSSNKQDSANH
;
A
#
# COMPACT_ATOMS: atom_id res chain seq x y z
N MET A 1 -5.34 -9.01 -12.03
CA MET A 1 -5.83 -7.69 -12.48
C MET A 1 -7.02 -7.77 -13.44
N ASP A 2 -7.02 -8.64 -14.45
CA ASP A 2 -8.08 -8.66 -15.49
C ASP A 2 -9.52 -8.92 -15.00
N LEU A 3 -9.68 -9.58 -13.85
CA LEU A 3 -11.00 -9.86 -13.28
C LEU A 3 -11.74 -8.60 -12.79
N LEU A 4 -11.02 -7.52 -12.46
CA LEU A 4 -11.62 -6.27 -11.95
C LEU A 4 -11.88 -5.22 -13.04
N VAL A 5 -11.28 -5.37 -14.22
CA VAL A 5 -11.40 -4.40 -15.31
C VAL A 5 -12.85 -4.25 -15.76
N LYS A 6 -13.54 -5.37 -16.05
CA LYS A 6 -14.95 -5.35 -16.50
C LYS A 6 -15.91 -4.81 -15.43
N PRO A 7 -15.85 -5.24 -14.15
CA PRO A 7 -16.62 -4.63 -13.07
C PRO A 7 -16.40 -3.11 -12.94
N MET A 8 -15.14 -2.65 -12.96
CA MET A 8 -14.84 -1.22 -12.84
C MET A 8 -15.36 -0.41 -14.03
N GLN A 9 -15.18 -0.92 -15.25
CA GLN A 9 -15.76 -0.31 -16.45
C GLN A 9 -17.28 -0.25 -16.40
N ARG A 10 -17.94 -1.28 -15.88
CA ARG A 10 -19.40 -1.28 -15.71
C ARG A 10 -19.83 -0.22 -14.71
N LEU A 11 -19.10 -0.10 -13.61
CA LEU A 11 -19.42 0.82 -12.54
C LEU A 11 -19.31 2.29 -12.98
N THR A 12 -18.23 2.66 -13.68
CA THR A 12 -18.05 4.02 -14.21
C THR A 12 -19.07 4.37 -15.30
N LYS A 13 -19.57 3.37 -16.05
CA LYS A 13 -20.66 3.58 -17.01
C LYS A 13 -21.99 3.96 -16.37
N TYR A 14 -22.27 3.53 -15.13
CA TYR A 14 -23.54 3.89 -14.48
C TYR A 14 -23.67 5.40 -14.23
N SER A 15 -22.60 6.09 -13.83
CA SER A 15 -22.63 7.56 -13.69
C SER A 15 -22.95 8.26 -15.02
N LEU A 16 -22.38 7.78 -16.14
CA LEU A 16 -22.66 8.34 -17.47
C LEU A 16 -24.12 8.14 -17.89
N LEU A 17 -24.65 6.94 -17.66
CA LEU A 17 -26.03 6.61 -17.99
C LEU A 17 -27.02 7.41 -17.14
N LEU A 18 -26.79 7.51 -15.82
CA LEU A 18 -27.63 8.31 -14.93
C LEU A 18 -27.64 9.79 -15.32
N LYS A 19 -26.47 10.37 -15.66
CA LYS A 19 -26.37 11.74 -16.18
C LYS A 19 -27.15 11.92 -17.49
N ALA A 20 -27.12 10.92 -18.38
CA ALA A 20 -27.86 10.97 -19.63
C ALA A 20 -29.39 10.90 -19.43
N ILE A 21 -29.85 10.03 -18.53
CA ILE A 21 -31.27 9.90 -18.18
C ILE A 21 -31.77 11.17 -17.50
N LEU A 22 -30.98 11.73 -16.56
CA LEU A 22 -31.30 12.98 -15.86
C LEU A 22 -31.55 14.13 -16.85
N LYS A 23 -30.71 14.26 -17.88
CA LYS A 23 -30.87 15.27 -18.95
C LYS A 23 -32.18 15.15 -19.75
N LYS A 24 -32.85 14.01 -19.69
CA LYS A 24 -34.09 13.70 -20.44
C LYS A 24 -35.30 13.51 -19.53
N THR A 25 -35.16 13.82 -18.24
CA THR A 25 -36.22 13.67 -17.25
C THR A 25 -36.76 15.05 -16.91
N ASP A 26 -38.06 15.29 -17.12
CA ASP A 26 -38.70 16.59 -16.85
C ASP A 26 -39.36 16.64 -15.45
N ASP A 27 -39.72 15.48 -14.90
CA ASP A 27 -40.32 15.40 -13.57
C ASP A 27 -39.28 15.69 -12.47
N SER A 28 -39.55 16.72 -11.67
CA SER A 28 -38.64 17.21 -10.63
C SER A 28 -38.33 16.16 -9.55
N LYS A 29 -39.32 15.33 -9.16
CA LYS A 29 -39.10 14.28 -8.14
C LYS A 29 -38.20 13.16 -8.68
N HIS A 30 -38.37 12.78 -9.94
CA HIS A 30 -37.49 11.83 -10.62
C HIS A 30 -36.08 12.40 -10.82
N GLN A 31 -35.95 13.68 -11.21
CA GLN A 31 -34.65 14.34 -11.31
C GLN A 31 -33.89 14.31 -9.98
N GLU A 32 -34.54 14.67 -8.87
CA GLU A 32 -33.93 14.63 -7.55
C GLU A 32 -33.48 13.21 -7.17
N SER A 33 -34.31 12.20 -7.47
CA SER A 33 -33.97 10.80 -7.23
C SER A 33 -32.75 10.35 -8.05
N LEU A 34 -32.69 10.73 -9.33
CA LEU A 34 -31.56 10.44 -10.22
C LEU A 34 -30.28 11.13 -9.76
N MET A 35 -30.34 12.36 -9.25
CA MET A 35 -29.19 13.05 -8.67
C MET A 35 -28.66 12.31 -7.43
N ARG A 36 -29.55 11.84 -6.54
CA ARG A 36 -29.12 11.03 -5.38
C ARG A 36 -28.48 9.72 -5.81
N MET A 37 -29.05 9.04 -6.82
CA MET A 37 -28.47 7.82 -7.39
C MET A 37 -27.08 8.07 -7.98
N GLU A 38 -26.93 9.16 -8.73
CA GLU A 38 -25.67 9.56 -9.35
C GLU A 38 -24.59 9.78 -8.27
N GLN A 39 -24.92 10.53 -7.22
CA GLN A 39 -24.02 10.76 -6.08
C GLN A 39 -23.65 9.45 -5.34
N CYS A 40 -24.59 8.51 -5.22
CA CYS A 40 -24.31 7.19 -4.63
C CYS A 40 -23.32 6.39 -5.48
N VAL A 41 -23.48 6.40 -6.81
CA VAL A 41 -22.56 5.70 -7.72
C VAL A 41 -21.18 6.35 -7.68
N GLU A 42 -21.08 7.68 -7.70
CA GLU A 42 -19.78 8.37 -7.60
C GLU A 42 -19.06 8.03 -6.29
N ARG A 43 -19.75 8.08 -5.14
CA ARG A 43 -19.18 7.67 -3.85
C ARG A 43 -18.72 6.22 -3.86
N PHE A 44 -19.50 5.32 -4.45
CA PHE A 44 -19.13 3.91 -4.52
C PHE A 44 -17.89 3.69 -5.40
N VAL A 45 -17.79 4.35 -6.56
CA VAL A 45 -16.59 4.32 -7.41
C VAL A 45 -15.36 4.81 -6.63
N MET A 46 -15.48 5.91 -5.89
CA MET A 46 -14.39 6.44 -5.07
C MET A 46 -13.97 5.44 -3.98
N ALA A 47 -14.92 4.82 -3.29
CA ALA A 47 -14.63 3.83 -2.25
C ALA A 47 -13.92 2.59 -2.80
N VAL A 48 -14.37 2.08 -3.95
CA VAL A 48 -13.73 0.93 -4.63
C VAL A 48 -12.32 1.29 -5.07
N ASN A 49 -12.11 2.45 -5.72
CA ASN A 49 -10.79 2.92 -6.12
C ASN A 49 -9.84 3.03 -4.91
N ALA A 50 -10.29 3.61 -3.81
CA ALA A 50 -9.49 3.73 -2.60
C ALA A 50 -9.15 2.34 -2.01
N SER A 51 -10.07 1.38 -2.07
CA SER A 51 -9.81 0.01 -1.63
C SER A 51 -8.80 -0.71 -2.52
N MET A 52 -8.93 -0.57 -3.84
CA MET A 52 -7.97 -1.15 -4.78
C MET A 52 -6.58 -0.55 -4.60
N PHE A 53 -6.48 0.77 -4.43
CA PHE A 53 -5.22 1.44 -4.16
C PHE A 53 -4.58 0.94 -2.85
N ARG A 54 -5.35 0.84 -1.76
CA ARG A 54 -4.85 0.28 -0.49
C ARG A 54 -4.36 -1.15 -0.64
N GLN A 55 -5.09 -1.99 -1.37
CA GLN A 55 -4.68 -3.37 -1.63
C GLN A 55 -3.36 -3.43 -2.39
N GLN A 56 -3.22 -2.63 -3.45
CA GLN A 56 -1.99 -2.57 -4.23
C GLN A 56 -0.80 -2.08 -3.39
N GLU A 57 -0.98 -1.03 -2.60
CA GLU A 57 0.07 -0.51 -1.72
C GLU A 57 0.49 -1.53 -0.65
N HIS A 58 -0.48 -2.25 -0.08
CA HIS A 58 -0.23 -3.34 0.84
C HIS A 58 0.56 -4.48 0.19
N GLU A 59 0.17 -4.92 -1.01
CA GLU A 59 0.88 -5.95 -1.76
C GLU A 59 2.32 -5.53 -2.10
N ARG A 60 2.52 -4.27 -2.50
CA ARG A 60 3.86 -3.71 -2.76
C ARG A 60 4.74 -3.74 -1.52
N LEU A 61 4.22 -3.28 -0.37
CA LEU A 61 4.98 -3.29 0.88
C LEU A 61 5.25 -4.72 1.37
N SER A 62 4.26 -5.61 1.26
CA SER A 62 4.41 -7.02 1.63
C SER A 62 5.53 -7.69 0.82
N ALA A 63 5.59 -7.42 -0.50
CA ALA A 63 6.67 -7.91 -1.35
C ALA A 63 8.05 -7.40 -0.93
N VAL A 64 8.16 -6.16 -0.44
CA VAL A 64 9.42 -5.63 0.13
C VAL A 64 9.81 -6.41 1.38
N VAL A 65 8.87 -6.61 2.32
CA VAL A 65 9.12 -7.32 3.59
C VAL A 65 9.61 -8.74 3.35
N THR A 66 9.04 -9.45 2.37
CA THR A 66 9.46 -10.82 2.03
C THR A 66 10.92 -10.91 1.54
N ARG A 67 11.52 -9.81 1.05
CA ARG A 67 12.93 -9.77 0.62
C ARG A 67 13.89 -9.39 1.74
N ILE A 68 13.40 -8.91 2.87
CA ILE A 68 14.24 -8.51 4.00
C ILE A 68 14.54 -9.77 4.83
N GLU A 69 15.81 -10.13 4.90
CA GLU A 69 16.27 -11.27 5.69
C GLU A 69 16.37 -10.89 7.18
N SER A 70 16.42 -11.91 8.05
CA SER A 70 16.67 -11.69 9.47
C SER A 70 18.07 -11.10 9.67
N TYR A 71 18.20 -10.24 10.69
CA TYR A 71 19.49 -9.71 11.08
C TYR A 71 20.42 -10.82 11.58
N ASP A 72 21.59 -10.97 10.96
CA ASP A 72 22.54 -12.07 11.17
C ASP A 72 23.93 -11.61 11.67
N ALA A 73 24.14 -10.32 11.90
CA ALA A 73 25.43 -9.79 12.31
C ALA A 73 25.82 -10.09 13.78
N ILE A 74 24.96 -10.77 14.55
CA ILE A 74 25.22 -11.17 15.94
C ILE A 74 25.36 -12.69 16.00
N ASP A 75 26.57 -13.17 16.27
CA ASP A 75 26.82 -14.57 16.57
C ASP A 75 26.37 -14.89 18.00
N CYS A 76 25.36 -15.75 18.14
CA CYS A 76 24.91 -16.25 19.44
C CYS A 76 25.81 -17.39 19.90
N ASN A 77 26.37 -17.28 21.10
CA ASN A 77 27.26 -18.30 21.66
C ASN A 77 26.53 -19.44 22.40
N ASN A 78 25.20 -19.36 22.53
CA ASN A 78 24.36 -20.43 23.10
C ASN A 78 22.92 -20.39 22.56
N GLU A 79 22.21 -21.52 22.64
CA GLU A 79 20.83 -21.70 22.13
C GLU A 79 19.79 -20.86 22.91
N GLU A 80 20.04 -20.58 24.18
CA GLU A 80 19.12 -19.81 25.01
C GLU A 80 19.06 -18.34 24.56
N ALA A 81 20.21 -17.73 24.27
CA ALA A 81 20.30 -16.39 23.72
C ALA A 81 19.67 -16.30 22.33
N GLU A 82 19.88 -17.31 21.47
CA GLU A 82 19.26 -17.38 20.15
C GLU A 82 17.72 -17.39 20.26
N LYS A 83 17.18 -18.17 21.21
CA LYS A 83 15.74 -18.22 21.46
C LYS A 83 15.17 -16.87 21.89
N PHE A 84 15.87 -16.12 22.73
CA PHE A 84 15.43 -14.79 23.17
C PHE A 84 15.52 -13.74 22.06
N LEU A 85 16.55 -13.81 21.21
CA LEU A 85 16.78 -12.83 20.17
C LEU A 85 15.90 -13.02 18.94
N LYS A 86 15.48 -14.25 18.64
CA LYS A 86 14.72 -14.60 17.44
C LYS A 86 13.55 -13.65 17.13
N ASP A 87 12.81 -13.20 18.15
CA ASP A 87 11.66 -12.31 17.97
C ASP A 87 12.03 -10.87 17.58
N TYR A 88 13.31 -10.48 17.75
CA TYR A 88 13.83 -9.14 17.49
C TYR A 88 14.70 -9.05 16.24
N LEU A 89 15.00 -10.19 15.59
CA LEU A 89 15.86 -10.22 14.39
C LEU A 89 15.10 -9.91 13.10
N TYR A 90 13.77 -9.85 13.14
CA TYR A 90 12.93 -9.61 11.96
C TYR A 90 12.41 -8.17 11.94
N LEU A 91 12.55 -7.53 10.77
CA LEU A 91 11.95 -6.22 10.52
C LEU A 91 10.61 -6.40 9.80
N ASP A 92 9.52 -6.17 10.53
CA ASP A 92 8.18 -6.18 9.94
C ASP A 92 7.73 -4.75 9.59
N LEU A 93 7.85 -4.39 8.31
CA LEU A 93 7.38 -3.08 7.83
C LEU A 93 5.85 -2.95 7.79
N MET A 94 5.11 -4.05 7.94
CA MET A 94 3.64 -4.05 7.97
C MET A 94 3.08 -3.67 9.33
N GLN A 95 3.88 -3.71 10.39
CA GLN A 95 3.46 -3.24 11.72
C GLN A 95 3.26 -1.72 11.76
N SER A 96 2.44 -1.25 12.69
CA SER A 96 2.27 0.19 12.92
C SER A 96 3.60 0.86 13.30
N MET A 97 3.81 2.09 12.84
CA MET A 97 4.97 2.87 13.27
C MET A 97 4.89 3.19 14.77
N PRO A 98 5.99 3.06 15.53
CA PRO A 98 6.03 3.50 16.92
C PRO A 98 5.56 4.97 17.05
N GLY A 99 4.64 5.23 17.99
CA GLY A 99 4.07 6.56 18.19
C GLY A 99 3.02 7.00 17.15
N CYS A 100 2.66 6.15 16.19
CA CYS A 100 1.57 6.39 15.25
C CYS A 100 0.31 5.61 15.63
N GLU A 101 -0.85 6.11 15.18
CA GLU A 101 -2.11 5.39 15.32
C GLU A 101 -2.06 4.02 14.62
N PRO A 102 -2.67 2.96 15.18
CA PRO A 102 -2.62 1.62 14.60
C PRO A 102 -3.13 1.52 13.16
N GLN A 103 -4.03 2.42 12.77
CA GLN A 103 -4.63 2.48 11.44
C GLN A 103 -3.68 3.08 10.37
N LYS A 104 -2.57 3.70 10.78
CA LYS A 104 -1.57 4.27 9.87
C LYS A 104 -0.52 3.22 9.55
N ILE A 105 -0.58 2.70 8.33
CA ILE A 105 0.39 1.76 7.79
C ILE A 105 1.44 2.50 6.95
N ARG A 106 2.63 1.89 6.80
CA ARG A 106 3.68 2.41 5.92
C ARG A 106 3.25 2.25 4.45
N HIS A 107 3.79 3.10 3.58
CA HIS A 107 3.57 3.03 2.13
C HIS A 107 4.93 3.07 1.42
N LEU A 108 5.09 2.26 0.37
CA LEU A 108 6.31 2.25 -0.44
C LEU A 108 6.28 3.42 -1.42
N TYR A 109 6.99 4.50 -1.07
CA TYR A 109 7.05 5.69 -1.91
C TYR A 109 8.00 5.52 -3.10
N LEU A 110 9.21 4.97 -2.86
CA LEU A 110 10.26 4.81 -3.85
C LEU A 110 11.04 3.52 -3.58
N GLU A 111 11.39 2.82 -4.65
CA GLU A 111 12.31 1.69 -4.66
C GLU A 111 13.18 1.82 -5.93
N ASP A 112 14.50 1.76 -5.78
CA ASP A 112 15.43 1.90 -6.90
C ASP A 112 16.72 1.10 -6.65
N THR A 113 17.42 0.75 -7.73
CA THR A 113 18.71 0.03 -7.68
C THR A 113 19.85 1.03 -7.67
N LEU A 114 20.41 1.29 -6.49
CA LEU A 114 21.49 2.26 -6.29
C LEU A 114 22.79 1.57 -5.86
N LYS A 115 23.92 2.21 -6.16
CA LYS A 115 25.22 1.80 -5.63
C LYS A 115 25.57 2.65 -4.42
N LEU A 116 25.84 2.01 -3.29
CA LEU A 116 26.40 2.69 -2.12
C LEU A 116 27.87 2.98 -2.39
N LYS A 117 28.30 4.23 -2.18
CA LYS A 117 29.72 4.60 -2.25
C LYS A 117 30.32 4.45 -0.85
N ASP A 118 31.14 3.44 -0.65
CA ASP A 118 31.90 3.30 0.58
C ASP A 118 33.05 4.31 0.62
N SER A 119 33.23 4.95 1.79
CA SER A 119 34.34 5.87 2.07
C SER A 119 35.60 5.19 2.63
N SER A 120 35.72 3.87 2.53
CA SER A 120 36.89 3.11 2.96
C SER A 120 38.05 3.23 1.96
N ASN A 121 38.70 4.39 1.97
CA ASN A 121 40.06 4.53 1.49
C ASN A 121 40.81 5.59 2.31
N LYS A 122 40.98 5.33 3.61
CA LYS A 122 42.06 5.90 4.42
C LYS A 122 42.59 4.88 5.42
N GLN A 123 43.79 4.38 5.10
CA GLN A 123 44.82 3.79 5.95
C GLN A 123 44.68 2.32 6.36
N ASP A 124 44.92 1.42 5.41
CA ASP A 124 46.05 0.49 5.59
C ASP A 124 47.34 1.23 5.20
N SER A 125 48.23 1.44 6.19
CA SER A 125 49.68 1.69 6.09
C SER A 125 50.12 2.69 7.16
N ALA A 126 50.34 2.20 8.37
CA ALA A 126 51.41 2.69 9.21
C ALA A 126 52.12 1.48 9.84
N ASN A 127 53.17 1.03 9.14
CA ASN A 127 54.29 0.32 9.74
C ASN A 127 54.73 1.05 11.02
N HIS A 128 54.85 0.37 12.15
CA HIS A 128 56.10 -0.21 12.65
C HIS A 128 55.83 -0.99 13.95
#